data_AF-A0AAV2MKP0-F1
#
_entry.id   AF-A0AAV2MKP0-F1
#
_cell.length_a   1.000
_cell.length_b   1.000
_cell.length_c   1.000
_cell.angle_alpha   90.00
_cell.angle_beta   90.00
_cell.angle_gamma   90.00
#
_symmetry.space_group_name_H-M   'P 1'
#
loop_
_entity.id
_entity.type
_entity.pdbx_description
1 polymer ?
#
loop_
_entity_poly.entity_id
_entity_poly.type
_entity_poly.pdbx_seq_one_letter_code
_entity_poly.pdbx_strand_id
1 'polypeptide(L)'
;MEILMNLSSNLATKETSFVHAISAAGVMYTLTKNCSMGDFDNCGCDDSRIGQAGGKGWIWGGCSDNVEFGEKISKQFVDALENGHDSRAAVNLHNNEAGRLAIKATMRKACKCHGVSGSCSIQTCWMQLAEFREVGNYLKQKHQQAKKLEMDKKPARVGNSAVHRGARALTLGGIAKTELIYLEDSPDYCIRNQSLGFHGTEGRECVKSGKNVWEKKSCHRLCSRCGHRVVEKRIEVVSSCNSPSNGAGMMGSLCFVLLLLLCPVQAWVASNLLMTGPKAFLTYARSVQVGTQSGIDECKHQFALDRWNCPDSATQLRGLKRVILFTAATRETSFVHAISAAGVMYTLTRNCSLGDLENCGCDVSKNGKIGGRGWLWGGCSDNVDFGETISKQYVDSQETGQDARAAVNLHNNEAGRLAVKRTMKRVCRCHGMSESCSVKTCWMQLSDFRDIGNYLKNKHNQAQKLDIDKKRMRAGNSADNRGAILDALRSIASTELIYLEESPDYCRRNSSIGLYGTEGRECLMQGDGLTQWELKSCRRLCNECGLGVEERRVEVVSSCNCKFHWCCEVNCDRCSQVVLKHMCARRDAPGGNGFKRRHRGQKS
;
A
#
# COMPACT_ATOMS: atom_id res chain seq x y z
N MET A 1 11.50 -7.44 -11.07
CA MET A 1 11.82 -6.32 -11.99
C MET A 1 11.91 -6.78 -13.45
N GLU A 2 12.37 -8.01 -13.74
CA GLU A 2 12.44 -8.60 -15.10
C GLU A 2 11.17 -8.46 -15.96
N ILE A 3 9.97 -8.50 -15.35
CA ILE A 3 8.69 -8.41 -16.08
C ILE A 3 8.51 -7.07 -16.82
N LEU A 4 9.07 -5.96 -16.33
CA LEU A 4 9.00 -4.66 -17.03
C LEU A 4 9.92 -4.61 -18.25
N MET A 5 11.01 -5.38 -18.26
CA MET A 5 11.95 -5.44 -19.40
C MET A 5 11.53 -6.49 -20.44
N ASN A 6 10.89 -7.58 -20.02
CA ASN A 6 10.44 -8.64 -20.94
C ASN A 6 9.28 -8.24 -21.89
N LEU A 7 8.58 -7.14 -21.61
CA LEU A 7 7.59 -6.55 -22.54
C LEU A 7 8.21 -5.66 -23.64
N SER A 8 9.53 -5.40 -23.58
CA SER A 8 10.27 -4.56 -24.52
C SER A 8 11.39 -5.31 -25.26
N SER A 9 11.52 -6.61 -25.06
CA SER A 9 12.77 -7.39 -25.20
C SER A 9 13.36 -7.54 -26.60
N ASN A 10 12.70 -7.06 -27.67
CA ASN A 10 13.21 -7.15 -29.05
C ASN A 10 13.40 -5.81 -29.76
N LEU A 11 12.94 -4.69 -29.17
CA LEU A 11 12.97 -3.36 -29.80
C LEU A 11 14.01 -2.47 -29.11
N ALA A 12 14.77 -1.71 -29.90
CA ALA A 12 15.80 -0.78 -29.42
C ALA A 12 15.44 0.67 -29.79
N THR A 13 14.20 1.09 -29.49
CA THR A 13 13.63 2.39 -29.88
C THR A 13 13.86 3.50 -28.85
N LYS A 14 13.52 4.73 -29.25
CA LYS A 14 13.54 5.94 -28.44
C LYS A 14 12.74 5.84 -27.12
N GLU A 15 11.68 5.03 -27.10
CA GLU A 15 10.87 4.75 -25.91
C GLU A 15 11.60 3.79 -24.97
N THR A 16 12.24 2.75 -25.51
CA THR A 16 12.99 1.77 -24.72
C THR A 16 14.17 2.40 -24.01
N SER A 17 14.90 3.32 -24.67
CA SER A 17 16.00 4.09 -24.06
C SER A 17 15.56 4.88 -22.82
N PHE A 18 14.34 5.42 -22.83
CA PHE A 18 13.74 6.09 -21.68
C PHE A 18 13.34 5.11 -20.57
N VAL A 19 12.83 3.93 -20.92
CA VAL A 19 12.48 2.87 -19.95
C VAL A 19 13.71 2.36 -19.21
N HIS A 20 14.82 2.08 -19.91
CA HIS A 20 16.08 1.68 -19.29
C HIS A 20 16.59 2.78 -18.33
N ALA A 21 16.64 4.03 -18.80
CA ALA A 21 17.09 5.16 -17.98
C ALA A 21 16.22 5.39 -16.72
N ILE A 22 14.89 5.43 -16.86
CA ILE A 22 14.02 5.66 -15.69
C ILE A 22 14.02 4.47 -14.71
N SER A 23 14.24 3.24 -15.21
CA SER A 23 14.37 2.05 -14.37
C SER A 23 15.66 2.09 -13.54
N ALA A 24 16.81 2.35 -14.16
CA ALA A 24 18.09 2.49 -13.48
C ALA A 24 18.10 3.65 -12.47
N ALA A 25 17.46 4.77 -12.84
CA ALA A 25 17.23 5.91 -11.95
C ALA A 25 16.36 5.53 -10.75
N GLY A 26 15.25 4.80 -10.96
CA GLY A 26 14.35 4.37 -9.90
C GLY A 26 15.00 3.43 -8.89
N VAL A 27 15.79 2.46 -9.37
CA VAL A 27 16.57 1.56 -8.52
C VAL A 27 17.59 2.34 -7.68
N MET A 28 18.38 3.22 -8.31
CA MET A 28 19.34 4.07 -7.61
C MET A 28 18.67 4.98 -6.58
N TYR A 29 17.54 5.58 -6.92
CA TYR A 29 16.76 6.45 -6.03
C TYR A 29 16.33 5.72 -4.76
N THR A 30 15.68 4.56 -4.91
CA THR A 30 15.19 3.77 -3.77
C THR A 30 16.34 3.29 -2.87
N LEU A 31 17.42 2.76 -3.47
CA LEU A 31 18.59 2.29 -2.73
C LEU A 31 19.27 3.42 -1.96
N THR A 32 19.46 4.58 -2.59
CA THR A 32 19.99 5.79 -1.94
C THR A 32 19.11 6.23 -0.78
N LYS A 33 17.78 6.21 -0.97
CA LYS A 33 16.86 6.79 -0.01
C LYS A 33 16.69 5.95 1.24
N ASN A 34 16.48 4.64 1.08
CA ASN A 34 16.39 3.69 2.18
C ASN A 34 17.68 3.67 3.02
N CYS A 35 18.84 3.73 2.34
CA CYS A 35 20.15 3.84 2.99
C CYS A 35 20.25 5.06 3.92
N SER A 36 19.78 6.22 3.42
CA SER A 36 19.85 7.50 4.14
C SER A 36 18.74 7.66 5.18
N MET A 37 17.75 6.75 5.19
CA MET A 37 16.73 6.61 6.24
C MET A 37 17.13 5.64 7.35
N GLY A 38 18.24 4.90 7.19
CA GLY A 38 18.64 3.84 8.12
C GLY A 38 17.83 2.55 7.98
N ASP A 39 17.13 2.34 6.86
CA ASP A 39 16.41 1.08 6.59
C ASP A 39 17.38 -0.08 6.18
N PHE A 40 18.69 0.18 6.08
CA PHE A 40 19.74 -0.81 5.77
C PHE A 40 20.91 -0.71 6.76
N ASP A 41 21.28 -1.82 7.42
CA ASP A 41 22.34 -1.83 8.45
C ASP A 41 23.76 -1.58 7.91
N ASN A 42 23.99 -1.80 6.61
CA ASN A 42 25.31 -1.81 5.98
C ASN A 42 25.68 -0.50 5.26
N CYS A 43 24.91 0.57 5.45
CA CYS A 43 25.21 1.87 4.87
C CYS A 43 24.55 3.02 5.66
N GLY A 44 24.84 4.25 5.28
CA GLY A 44 24.27 5.44 5.93
C GLY A 44 24.45 6.69 5.08
N CYS A 45 24.30 7.85 5.72
CA CYS A 45 24.41 9.18 5.13
C CYS A 45 25.77 9.44 4.44
N ASP A 46 25.77 10.34 3.44
CA ASP A 46 27.02 10.94 2.92
C ASP A 46 27.52 12.01 3.89
N ASP A 47 28.37 11.60 4.83
CA ASP A 47 28.92 12.47 5.87
C ASP A 47 30.19 13.24 5.42
N SER A 48 30.64 13.04 4.16
CA SER A 48 31.94 13.53 3.64
C SER A 48 32.16 15.05 3.73
N ARG A 49 31.09 15.82 3.88
CA ARG A 49 31.09 17.28 3.93
C ARG A 49 30.69 17.86 5.28
N ILE A 50 30.26 17.06 6.26
CA ILE A 50 29.73 17.57 7.54
C ILE A 50 30.75 18.47 8.23
N GLY A 51 30.29 19.63 8.72
CA GLY A 51 31.11 20.65 9.38
C GLY A 51 31.86 21.60 8.44
N GLN A 52 31.91 21.34 7.13
CA GLN A 52 32.58 22.23 6.18
C GLN A 52 31.77 23.50 5.90
N ALA A 53 32.43 24.64 5.72
CA ALA A 53 31.78 25.88 5.33
C ALA A 53 31.28 25.80 3.88
N GLY A 54 29.98 25.97 3.67
CA GLY A 54 29.38 25.95 2.32
C GLY A 54 29.37 27.32 1.63
N GLY A 55 29.61 28.39 2.39
CA GLY A 55 29.65 29.77 1.91
C GLY A 55 29.28 30.75 3.03
N LYS A 56 29.09 32.03 2.69
CA LYS A 56 28.72 33.05 3.69
C LYS A 56 27.35 32.70 4.31
N GLY A 57 27.33 32.53 5.63
CA GLY A 57 26.11 32.25 6.41
C GLY A 57 25.62 30.79 6.41
N TRP A 58 26.39 29.81 5.91
CA TRP A 58 25.97 28.41 5.99
C TRP A 58 27.08 27.36 6.05
N ILE A 59 26.76 26.24 6.69
CA ILE A 59 27.61 25.06 6.87
C ILE A 59 26.93 23.79 6.34
N TRP A 60 27.73 22.81 5.94
CA TRP A 60 27.27 21.47 5.63
C TRP A 60 26.98 20.67 6.91
N GLY A 61 25.86 19.95 6.95
CA GLY A 61 25.48 19.11 8.09
C GLY A 61 24.09 18.50 7.91
N GLY A 62 23.75 17.55 8.78
CA GLY A 62 22.59 16.67 8.58
C GLY A 62 22.90 15.53 7.60
N CYS A 63 21.93 14.64 7.40
CA CYS A 63 22.10 13.45 6.56
C CYS A 63 22.00 13.81 5.07
N SER A 64 23.10 13.73 4.33
CA SER A 64 23.06 13.82 2.86
C SER A 64 22.72 12.46 2.24
N ASP A 65 21.86 12.46 1.22
CA ASP A 65 21.43 11.24 0.53
C ASP A 65 22.60 10.57 -0.22
N ASN A 66 22.98 9.35 0.19
CA ASN A 66 24.21 8.65 -0.26
C ASN A 66 24.10 8.05 -1.67
N VAL A 67 24.22 8.91 -2.68
CA VAL A 67 24.11 8.52 -4.09
C VAL A 67 25.22 7.60 -4.58
N GLU A 68 26.42 7.61 -4.00
CA GLU A 68 27.49 6.69 -4.42
C GLU A 68 27.16 5.24 -4.04
N PHE A 69 26.59 5.01 -2.86
CA PHE A 69 26.06 3.71 -2.47
C PHE A 69 24.95 3.25 -3.43
N GLY A 70 23.95 4.12 -3.68
CA GLY A 70 22.84 3.80 -4.57
C GLY A 70 23.26 3.54 -6.01
N GLU A 71 24.26 4.26 -6.53
CA GLU A 71 24.81 4.03 -7.86
C GLU A 71 25.54 2.68 -7.94
N LYS A 72 26.41 2.37 -6.97
CA LYS A 72 27.16 1.12 -6.91
C LYS A 72 26.25 -0.10 -6.93
N ILE A 73 25.22 -0.12 -6.09
CA ILE A 73 24.27 -1.24 -6.02
C ILE A 73 23.32 -1.25 -7.23
N SER A 74 22.90 -0.09 -7.76
CA SER A 74 22.12 -0.01 -9.00
C SER A 74 22.89 -0.57 -10.21
N LYS A 75 24.21 -0.34 -10.31
CA LYS A 75 25.07 -0.98 -11.31
C LYS A 75 25.08 -2.50 -11.16
N GLN A 76 25.30 -3.02 -9.94
CA GLN A 76 25.30 -4.45 -9.69
C GLN A 76 23.96 -5.15 -9.99
N PHE A 77 22.83 -4.46 -9.86
CA PHE A 77 21.51 -5.04 -10.05
C PHE A 77 20.94 -4.86 -11.47
N VAL A 78 21.01 -3.64 -12.02
CA VAL A 78 20.36 -3.28 -13.30
C VAL A 78 21.24 -3.63 -14.49
N ASP A 79 22.56 -3.45 -14.39
CA ASP A 79 23.46 -3.73 -15.51
C ASP A 79 23.74 -5.24 -15.64
N ALA A 80 23.57 -6.01 -14.57
CA ALA A 80 23.65 -7.48 -14.58
C ALA A 80 22.50 -8.17 -15.35
N LEU A 81 21.48 -7.42 -15.78
CA LEU A 81 20.45 -7.89 -16.69
C LEU A 81 20.90 -7.82 -18.16
N GLU A 82 21.88 -6.96 -18.49
CA GLU A 82 22.38 -6.70 -19.84
C GLU A 82 23.51 -7.67 -20.24
N ASN A 83 23.22 -8.98 -20.23
CA ASN A 83 24.20 -10.05 -20.45
C ASN A 83 24.65 -10.21 -21.93
N GLY A 84 24.26 -9.29 -22.82
CA GLY A 84 24.60 -9.32 -24.24
C GLY A 84 25.98 -8.72 -24.57
N HIS A 85 26.59 -9.18 -25.65
CA HIS A 85 27.75 -8.54 -26.29
C HIS A 85 27.39 -7.88 -27.64
N ASP A 86 26.10 -7.68 -27.89
CA ASP A 86 25.58 -6.99 -29.06
C ASP A 86 25.58 -5.47 -28.86
N SER A 87 25.12 -4.72 -29.86
CA SER A 87 25.00 -3.27 -29.77
C SER A 87 23.83 -2.81 -28.88
N ARG A 88 22.80 -3.65 -28.71
CA ARG A 88 21.64 -3.35 -27.88
C ARG A 88 22.03 -3.30 -26.40
N ALA A 89 22.75 -4.30 -25.89
CA ALA A 89 23.25 -4.29 -24.52
C ALA A 89 24.13 -3.06 -24.23
N ALA A 90 25.01 -2.66 -25.15
CA ALA A 90 25.83 -1.45 -25.00
C ALA A 90 25.00 -0.15 -24.93
N VAL A 91 23.93 -0.06 -25.74
CA VAL A 91 22.96 1.05 -25.72
C VAL A 91 22.15 1.07 -24.42
N ASN A 92 21.70 -0.09 -23.95
CA ASN A 92 20.95 -0.22 -22.70
C ASN A 92 21.81 0.19 -21.49
N LEU A 93 23.05 -0.28 -21.40
CA LEU A 93 24.00 0.10 -20.35
C LEU A 93 24.29 1.61 -20.33
N HIS A 94 24.44 2.24 -21.50
CA HIS A 94 24.58 3.70 -21.59
C HIS A 94 23.32 4.42 -21.08
N ASN A 95 22.13 3.95 -21.47
CA ASN A 95 20.87 4.54 -21.02
C ASN A 95 20.63 4.33 -19.52
N ASN A 96 21.01 3.17 -18.95
CA ASN A 96 21.01 2.94 -17.50
C ASN A 96 21.89 3.98 -16.78
N GLU A 97 23.09 4.24 -17.31
CA GLU A 97 24.00 5.25 -16.77
C GLU A 97 23.43 6.68 -16.89
N ALA A 98 22.80 7.02 -18.02
CA ALA A 98 22.10 8.30 -18.16
C ALA A 98 20.98 8.47 -17.12
N GLY A 99 20.29 7.38 -16.79
CA GLY A 99 19.34 7.28 -15.68
C GLY A 99 19.96 7.62 -14.32
N ARG A 100 21.07 6.97 -13.98
CA ARG A 100 21.81 7.19 -12.73
C ARG A 100 22.38 8.62 -12.64
N LEU A 101 22.89 9.15 -13.74
CA LEU A 101 23.36 10.53 -13.82
C LEU A 101 22.22 11.55 -13.73
N ALA A 102 20.99 11.23 -14.16
CA ALA A 102 19.83 12.09 -13.93
C ALA A 102 19.48 12.24 -12.45
N ILE A 103 19.72 11.22 -11.62
CA ILE A 103 19.60 11.33 -10.15
C ILE A 103 20.62 12.35 -9.63
N LYS A 104 21.90 12.19 -9.96
CA LYS A 104 22.98 13.11 -9.55
C LYS A 104 22.74 14.55 -10.04
N ALA A 105 22.31 14.71 -11.30
CA ALA A 105 22.07 16.01 -11.92
C ALA A 105 20.84 16.76 -11.40
N THR A 106 19.91 16.08 -10.73
CA THR A 106 18.71 16.70 -10.14
C THR A 106 18.77 16.82 -8.61
N MET A 107 19.83 16.37 -7.94
CA MET A 107 19.96 16.53 -6.49
C MET A 107 19.86 18.00 -6.07
N ARG A 108 19.12 18.24 -4.98
CA ARG A 108 18.90 19.58 -4.41
C ARG A 108 19.69 19.75 -3.12
N LYS A 109 20.14 20.98 -2.84
CA LYS A 109 20.60 21.36 -1.50
C LYS A 109 19.38 21.72 -0.65
N ALA A 110 19.11 20.93 0.38
CA ALA A 110 18.14 21.25 1.43
C ALA A 110 18.86 21.99 2.56
N CYS A 111 18.19 22.94 3.23
CA CYS A 111 18.77 23.75 4.30
C CYS A 111 17.78 23.97 5.44
N LYS A 112 18.28 24.01 6.67
CA LYS A 112 17.54 24.38 7.89
C LYS A 112 18.15 25.65 8.49
N CYS A 113 17.33 26.66 8.68
CA CYS A 113 17.72 27.92 9.32
C CYS A 113 17.87 27.78 10.83
N HIS A 114 18.83 28.52 11.39
CA HIS A 114 19.08 28.65 12.82
C HIS A 114 19.29 30.14 13.19
N GLY A 115 18.68 30.54 14.30
CA GLY A 115 18.73 31.90 14.83
C GLY A 115 17.64 32.14 15.86
N VAL A 116 17.77 33.23 16.62
CA VAL A 116 16.78 33.63 17.64
C VAL A 116 15.44 33.93 16.97
N SER A 117 14.35 33.45 17.57
CA SER A 117 12.96 33.66 17.10
C SER A 117 12.70 33.28 15.64
N GLY A 118 13.38 32.27 15.10
CA GLY A 118 13.20 31.80 13.72
C GLY A 118 13.95 32.60 12.66
N SER A 119 14.87 33.48 13.05
CA SER A 119 15.79 34.13 12.11
C SER A 119 16.74 33.12 11.44
N CYS A 120 17.19 33.43 10.23
CA CYS A 120 18.12 32.58 9.44
C CYS A 120 19.54 33.18 9.42
N SER A 121 20.11 33.41 10.60
CA SER A 121 21.46 34.00 10.75
C SER A 121 22.59 33.05 10.35
N ILE A 122 22.38 31.75 10.56
CA ILE A 122 23.18 30.65 10.02
C ILE A 122 22.23 29.54 9.58
N GLN A 123 22.57 28.78 8.54
CA GLN A 123 21.80 27.61 8.11
C GLN A 123 22.71 26.39 7.96
N THR A 124 22.16 25.22 8.28
CA THR A 124 22.79 23.91 8.09
C THR A 124 22.18 23.25 6.86
N CYS A 125 22.99 22.80 5.91
CA CYS A 125 22.49 22.24 4.65
C CYS A 125 23.06 20.84 4.34
N TRP A 126 22.26 20.02 3.66
CA TRP A 126 22.61 18.69 3.18
C TRP A 126 22.18 18.51 1.72
N MET A 127 22.77 17.53 1.02
CA MET A 127 22.30 17.13 -0.31
C MET A 127 21.14 16.15 -0.17
N GLN A 128 20.05 16.40 -0.88
CA GLN A 128 18.88 15.53 -0.91
C GLN A 128 18.54 15.17 -2.35
N LEU A 129 18.02 13.97 -2.57
CA LEU A 129 17.37 13.61 -3.83
C LEU A 129 16.23 14.61 -4.11
N ALA A 130 16.12 15.09 -5.34
CA ALA A 130 14.89 15.76 -5.77
C ALA A 130 13.76 14.76 -5.90
N GLU A 131 12.52 15.25 -5.91
CA GLU A 131 11.32 14.45 -6.17
C GLU A 131 11.52 13.58 -7.43
N PHE A 132 11.18 12.29 -7.38
CA PHE A 132 11.40 11.39 -8.53
C PHE A 132 10.65 11.84 -9.81
N ARG A 133 9.61 12.67 -9.66
CA ARG A 133 8.94 13.35 -10.78
C ARG A 133 9.85 14.35 -11.51
N GLU A 134 10.75 15.03 -10.80
CA GLU A 134 11.73 15.96 -11.37
C GLU A 134 12.79 15.19 -12.18
N VAL A 135 13.29 14.07 -11.64
CA VAL A 135 14.11 13.09 -12.36
C VAL A 135 13.39 12.62 -13.65
N GLY A 136 12.12 12.25 -13.54
CA GLY A 136 11.29 11.84 -14.68
C GLY A 136 11.08 12.95 -15.72
N ASN A 137 10.93 14.21 -15.29
CA ASN A 137 10.84 15.37 -16.19
C ASN A 137 12.16 15.61 -16.93
N TYR A 138 13.30 15.55 -16.22
CA TYR A 138 14.64 15.67 -16.78
C TYR A 138 14.89 14.58 -17.83
N LEU A 139 14.63 13.32 -17.48
CA LEU A 139 14.72 12.19 -18.40
C LEU A 139 13.74 12.32 -19.57
N LYS A 140 12.55 12.91 -19.38
CA LYS A 140 11.61 13.11 -20.50
C LYS A 140 12.07 14.19 -21.47
N GLN A 141 12.81 15.21 -21.01
CA GLN A 141 13.49 16.18 -21.86
C GLN A 141 14.62 15.51 -22.65
N LYS A 142 15.50 14.74 -21.97
CA LYS A 142 16.56 13.94 -22.62
C LYS A 142 16.01 12.96 -23.65
N HIS A 143 14.92 12.25 -23.34
CA HIS A 143 14.26 11.35 -24.28
C HIS A 143 13.79 12.04 -25.56
N GLN A 144 13.37 13.32 -25.52
CA GLN A 144 12.96 14.00 -26.76
C GLN A 144 14.16 14.34 -27.65
N GLN A 145 15.29 14.68 -27.04
CA GLN A 145 16.56 14.99 -27.68
C GLN A 145 17.39 13.73 -27.99
N ALA A 146 16.90 12.54 -27.60
CA ALA A 146 17.60 11.27 -27.77
C ALA A 146 18.02 11.04 -29.23
N LYS A 147 19.23 10.50 -29.38
CA LYS A 147 19.92 10.37 -30.67
C LYS A 147 19.84 8.93 -31.17
N LYS A 148 19.53 8.77 -32.46
CA LYS A 148 19.66 7.48 -33.13
C LYS A 148 21.14 7.21 -33.42
N LEU A 149 21.60 6.01 -33.13
CA LEU A 149 22.92 5.50 -33.50
C LEU A 149 22.79 4.68 -34.78
N GLU A 150 23.20 5.27 -35.90
CA GLU A 150 23.43 4.52 -37.13
C GLU A 150 24.72 3.69 -36.97
N MET A 151 24.62 2.37 -37.19
CA MET A 151 25.76 1.48 -37.12
C MET A 151 26.20 1.08 -38.52
N ASP A 152 27.49 1.27 -38.83
CA ASP A 152 28.07 0.88 -40.11
C ASP A 152 27.85 -0.61 -40.41
N LYS A 153 27.03 -0.89 -41.43
CA LYS A 153 26.78 -2.24 -41.96
C LYS A 153 27.96 -2.78 -42.78
N LYS A 154 29.19 -2.74 -42.26
CA LYS A 154 30.30 -3.49 -42.85
C LYS A 154 30.20 -4.95 -42.39
N PRO A 155 30.07 -5.92 -43.31
CA PRO A 155 29.94 -7.33 -42.94
C PRO A 155 31.20 -7.81 -42.20
N ALA A 156 31.00 -8.60 -41.16
CA ALA A 156 32.08 -9.14 -40.35
C ALA A 156 32.98 -10.06 -41.19
N ARG A 157 34.16 -9.58 -41.57
CA ARG A 157 35.27 -10.46 -41.97
C ARG A 157 35.88 -11.05 -40.71
N VAL A 158 36.16 -12.35 -40.76
CA VAL A 158 36.73 -13.11 -39.64
C VAL A 158 38.11 -12.54 -39.29
N GLY A 159 38.20 -11.82 -38.16
CA GLY A 159 39.43 -11.17 -37.72
C GLY A 159 39.29 -10.41 -36.40
N ASN A 160 39.80 -11.00 -35.31
CA ASN A 160 40.12 -10.39 -34.00
C ASN A 160 39.05 -9.52 -33.30
N SER A 161 38.38 -10.15 -32.33
CA SER A 161 37.32 -9.58 -31.46
C SER A 161 37.71 -8.28 -30.71
N ALA A 162 39.00 -8.01 -30.52
CA ALA A 162 39.47 -6.81 -29.82
C ALA A 162 39.23 -5.49 -30.60
N VAL A 163 39.36 -5.52 -31.93
CA VAL A 163 39.29 -4.29 -32.76
C VAL A 163 37.88 -3.71 -32.79
N HIS A 164 36.86 -4.57 -32.86
CA HIS A 164 35.45 -4.16 -32.83
C HIS A 164 34.99 -3.61 -31.47
N ARG A 165 35.61 -4.03 -30.35
CA ARG A 165 35.36 -3.40 -29.04
C ARG A 165 35.88 -1.97 -29.01
N GLY A 166 37.07 -1.72 -29.56
CA GLY A 166 37.64 -0.38 -29.71
C GLY A 166 36.75 0.56 -30.53
N ALA A 167 36.28 0.12 -31.70
CA ALA A 167 35.40 0.93 -32.56
C ALA A 167 34.06 1.30 -31.90
N ARG A 168 33.43 0.36 -31.18
CA ARG A 168 32.18 0.63 -30.42
C ARG A 168 32.40 1.53 -29.21
N ALA A 169 33.55 1.41 -28.53
CA ALA A 169 33.93 2.31 -27.44
C ALA A 169 34.21 3.74 -27.94
N LEU A 170 34.80 3.88 -29.14
CA LEU A 170 35.04 5.17 -29.77
C LEU A 170 33.73 5.89 -30.18
N THR A 171 32.75 5.18 -30.72
CA THR A 171 31.46 5.81 -31.12
C THR A 171 30.58 6.19 -29.93
N LEU A 172 30.52 5.38 -28.87
CA LEU A 172 29.85 5.79 -27.61
C LEU A 172 30.67 6.85 -26.85
N GLY A 173 32.00 6.83 -26.94
CA GLY A 173 32.89 7.79 -26.25
C GLY A 173 32.70 9.23 -26.71
N GLY A 174 32.20 9.46 -27.93
CA GLY A 174 31.80 10.79 -28.42
C GLY A 174 30.43 11.28 -27.94
N ILE A 175 29.69 10.48 -27.18
CA ILE A 175 28.34 10.80 -26.70
C ILE A 175 28.36 11.03 -25.18
N ALA A 176 27.88 12.20 -24.76
CA ALA A 176 27.78 12.51 -23.33
C ALA A 176 26.88 11.49 -22.62
N LYS A 177 27.36 10.95 -21.50
CA LYS A 177 26.65 9.93 -20.70
C LYS A 177 25.27 10.35 -20.17
N THR A 178 24.91 11.64 -20.25
CA THR A 178 23.59 12.17 -19.86
C THR A 178 22.59 12.20 -21.01
N GLU A 179 23.00 11.85 -22.23
CA GLU A 179 22.15 11.77 -23.42
C GLU A 179 21.57 10.35 -23.56
N LEU A 180 20.30 10.25 -24.00
CA LEU A 180 19.70 8.95 -24.33
C LEU A 180 19.96 8.59 -25.80
N ILE A 181 20.19 7.30 -26.05
CA ILE A 181 20.52 6.76 -27.37
C ILE A 181 19.67 5.55 -27.72
N TYR A 182 19.40 5.35 -29.00
CA TYR A 182 18.59 4.24 -29.52
C TYR A 182 19.08 3.80 -30.90
N LEU A 183 18.68 2.60 -31.37
CA LEU A 183 19.13 2.01 -32.63
C LEU A 183 18.03 1.96 -33.69
N GLU A 184 16.80 1.73 -33.27
CA GLU A 184 15.66 1.42 -34.14
C GLU A 184 14.63 2.55 -34.14
N ASP A 185 14.02 2.83 -35.28
CA ASP A 185 12.97 3.84 -35.37
C ASP A 185 11.72 3.38 -34.62
N SER A 186 11.08 4.32 -33.90
CA SER A 186 9.87 4.02 -33.13
C SER A 186 8.72 3.56 -34.05
N PRO A 187 8.00 2.48 -33.71
CA PRO A 187 6.84 2.03 -34.47
C PRO A 187 5.70 3.05 -34.40
N ASP A 188 4.74 2.94 -35.32
CA ASP A 188 3.57 3.81 -35.29
C ASP A 188 2.60 3.43 -34.15
N TYR A 189 2.74 4.14 -33.02
CA TYR A 189 1.88 4.01 -31.86
C TYR A 189 0.46 4.58 -32.05
N CYS A 190 0.15 5.22 -33.19
CA CYS A 190 -1.19 5.68 -33.49
C CYS A 190 -2.16 4.51 -33.70
N ILE A 191 -1.68 3.45 -34.37
CA ILE A 191 -2.45 2.27 -34.74
C ILE A 191 -2.34 1.19 -33.66
N ARG A 192 -3.43 0.48 -33.40
CA ARG A 192 -3.45 -0.67 -32.50
C ARG A 192 -2.73 -1.87 -33.15
N ASN A 193 -1.70 -2.39 -32.49
CA ASN A 193 -0.98 -3.60 -32.91
C ASN A 193 -0.93 -4.59 -31.75
N GLN A 194 -1.83 -5.57 -31.77
CA GLN A 194 -1.98 -6.54 -30.69
C GLN A 194 -0.78 -7.50 -30.56
N SER A 195 -0.05 -7.76 -31.66
CA SER A 195 1.14 -8.63 -31.66
C SER A 195 2.36 -8.00 -30.99
N LEU A 196 2.43 -6.66 -30.98
CA LEU A 196 3.48 -5.89 -30.29
C LEU A 196 2.98 -5.21 -29.00
N GLY A 197 1.74 -5.47 -28.57
CA GLY A 197 1.17 -4.89 -27.35
C GLY A 197 0.77 -3.41 -27.45
N PHE A 198 0.72 -2.82 -28.64
CA PHE A 198 0.34 -1.42 -28.81
C PHE A 198 -1.18 -1.26 -28.86
N HIS A 199 -1.73 -0.42 -27.99
CA HIS A 199 -3.17 -0.18 -27.90
C HIS A 199 -3.70 0.85 -28.93
N GLY A 200 -2.81 1.58 -29.61
CA GLY A 200 -3.16 2.73 -30.46
C GLY A 200 -3.40 4.02 -29.66
N THR A 201 -3.79 5.09 -30.36
CA THR A 201 -4.16 6.38 -29.73
C THR A 201 -5.65 6.67 -29.65
N GLU A 202 -6.47 5.87 -30.33
CA GLU A 202 -7.93 6.01 -30.31
C GLU A 202 -8.50 5.87 -28.88
N GLY A 203 -9.51 6.68 -28.55
CA GLY A 203 -10.14 6.70 -27.23
C GLY A 203 -9.32 7.33 -26.10
N ARG A 204 -8.08 7.80 -26.35
CA ARG A 204 -7.24 8.44 -25.33
C ARG A 204 -7.60 9.90 -25.13
N GLU A 205 -7.75 10.31 -23.88
CA GLU A 205 -8.01 11.71 -23.52
C GLU A 205 -6.79 12.61 -23.81
N CYS A 206 -7.08 13.81 -24.29
CA CYS A 206 -6.08 14.82 -24.60
C CYS A 206 -6.47 16.18 -23.98
N VAL A 207 -5.46 16.99 -23.64
CA VAL A 207 -5.68 18.31 -23.02
C VAL A 207 -5.49 19.39 -24.08
N LYS A 208 -6.51 20.25 -24.26
CA LYS A 208 -6.47 21.40 -25.19
C LYS A 208 -5.76 22.62 -24.60
N SER A 209 -5.98 22.89 -23.30
CA SER A 209 -5.39 24.03 -22.57
C SER A 209 -4.52 23.55 -21.41
N GLY A 210 -3.25 23.27 -21.71
CA GLY A 210 -2.25 22.81 -20.74
C GLY A 210 -1.53 23.94 -19.99
N LYS A 211 -1.15 23.69 -18.73
CA LYS A 211 -0.31 24.62 -17.96
C LYS A 211 1.16 24.54 -18.36
N ASN A 212 1.62 23.38 -18.83
CA ASN A 212 3.00 23.14 -19.27
C ASN A 212 3.12 22.76 -20.75
N VAL A 213 4.35 22.80 -21.29
CA VAL A 213 4.65 22.60 -22.73
C VAL A 213 4.16 21.24 -23.26
N TRP A 214 4.15 20.22 -22.40
CA TRP A 214 3.71 18.86 -22.79
C TRP A 214 2.20 18.78 -22.98
N GLU A 215 1.43 19.30 -22.02
CA GLU A 215 -0.03 19.34 -22.09
C GLU A 215 -0.53 20.17 -23.28
N LYS A 216 0.06 21.34 -23.56
CA LYS A 216 -0.34 22.24 -24.66
C LYS A 216 -0.31 21.60 -26.06
N LYS A 217 0.51 20.56 -26.27
CA LYS A 217 0.60 19.81 -27.54
C LYS A 217 0.01 18.40 -27.43
N SER A 218 -0.76 18.10 -26.38
CA SER A 218 -1.32 16.77 -26.12
C SER A 218 -2.28 16.32 -27.23
N CYS A 219 -3.31 17.10 -27.54
CA CYS A 219 -4.27 16.78 -28.61
C CYS A 219 -3.65 16.71 -30.00
N HIS A 220 -2.64 17.54 -30.29
CA HIS A 220 -1.92 17.46 -31.56
C HIS A 220 -1.16 16.13 -31.71
N ARG A 221 -0.49 15.64 -30.64
CA ARG A 221 0.27 14.39 -30.69
C ARG A 221 -0.59 13.13 -30.61
N LEU A 222 -1.70 13.15 -29.84
CA LEU A 222 -2.56 11.99 -29.65
C LEU A 222 -3.65 11.86 -30.72
N CYS A 223 -4.08 12.98 -31.33
CA CYS A 223 -5.19 12.97 -32.29
C CYS A 223 -4.71 13.42 -33.67
N SER A 224 -4.36 14.70 -33.84
CA SER A 224 -4.13 15.30 -35.16
C SER A 224 -3.00 14.62 -35.95
N ARG A 225 -1.88 14.30 -35.28
CA ARG A 225 -0.74 13.59 -35.90
C ARG A 225 -1.09 12.14 -36.29
N CYS A 226 -2.05 11.54 -35.60
CA CYS A 226 -2.52 10.17 -35.81
C CYS A 226 -3.74 10.10 -36.75
N GLY A 227 -4.14 11.20 -37.38
CA GLY A 227 -5.33 11.27 -38.23
C GLY A 227 -6.67 11.20 -37.47
N HIS A 228 -6.67 11.04 -36.14
CA HIS A 228 -7.89 11.05 -35.35
C HIS A 228 -8.43 12.48 -35.16
N ARG A 229 -9.76 12.62 -35.17
CA ARG A 229 -10.42 13.88 -34.84
C ARG A 229 -10.42 14.08 -33.32
N VAL A 230 -10.15 15.30 -32.86
CA VAL A 230 -10.34 15.66 -31.45
C VAL A 230 -11.84 15.78 -31.21
N VAL A 231 -12.40 14.88 -30.41
CA VAL A 231 -13.79 14.96 -29.97
C VAL A 231 -13.83 15.69 -28.64
N GLU A 232 -14.32 16.93 -28.63
CA GLU A 232 -14.57 17.66 -27.39
C GLU A 232 -15.80 17.09 -26.68
N LYS A 233 -15.56 16.11 -25.81
CA LYS A 233 -16.59 15.63 -24.89
C LYS A 233 -16.82 16.71 -23.82
N ARG A 234 -17.82 17.56 -24.03
CA ARG A 234 -18.31 18.51 -23.02
C ARG A 234 -18.81 17.68 -21.84
N ILE A 235 -18.00 17.59 -20.77
CA ILE A 235 -18.46 17.08 -19.49
C ILE A 235 -19.35 18.16 -18.91
N GLU A 236 -20.63 18.08 -19.23
CA GLU A 236 -21.65 18.78 -18.48
C GLU A 236 -21.62 18.26 -17.04
N VAL A 237 -21.10 19.09 -16.14
CA VAL A 237 -21.32 18.94 -14.70
C VAL A 237 -22.75 19.40 -14.41
N VAL A 238 -23.71 18.68 -14.99
CA VAL A 238 -25.14 18.86 -14.72
C VAL A 238 -25.47 17.94 -13.57
N SER A 239 -25.80 18.57 -12.44
CA SER A 239 -26.49 17.93 -11.34
C SER A 239 -27.87 17.45 -11.81
N SER A 240 -28.01 16.13 -11.90
CA SER A 240 -29.27 15.37 -11.98
C SER A 240 -29.97 15.16 -13.34
N CYS A 241 -30.17 13.86 -13.61
CA CYS A 241 -31.33 13.21 -14.22
C CYS A 241 -31.54 13.15 -15.75
N ASN A 242 -31.66 11.88 -16.19
CA ASN A 242 -32.37 11.31 -17.35
C ASN A 242 -31.59 11.00 -18.65
N SER A 243 -31.78 9.73 -19.07
CA SER A 243 -31.44 9.10 -20.37
C SER A 243 -32.75 8.91 -21.19
N PRO A 244 -32.85 8.21 -22.36
CA PRO A 244 -31.85 7.39 -23.08
C PRO A 244 -31.85 7.47 -24.63
N SER A 245 -30.90 6.76 -25.28
CA SER A 245 -31.00 5.91 -26.53
C SER A 245 -29.66 5.79 -27.31
N ASN A 246 -29.37 4.83 -28.21
CA ASN A 246 -29.74 3.39 -28.34
C ASN A 246 -28.76 2.64 -29.29
N GLY A 247 -28.31 1.43 -28.93
CA GLY A 247 -27.75 0.36 -29.82
C GLY A 247 -26.31 0.53 -30.39
N ALA A 248 -25.57 -0.52 -30.79
CA ALA A 248 -25.73 -1.99 -30.64
C ALA A 248 -24.42 -2.79 -30.92
N GLY A 249 -24.33 -4.02 -30.37
CA GLY A 249 -23.63 -5.24 -30.90
C GLY A 249 -22.10 -5.40 -30.73
N MET A 250 -21.50 -6.36 -30.00
CA MET A 250 -21.52 -7.86 -29.92
C MET A 250 -20.45 -8.62 -30.76
N MET A 251 -19.64 -9.42 -30.03
CA MET A 251 -19.01 -10.73 -30.36
C MET A 251 -17.49 -10.83 -30.08
N GLY A 252 -17.06 -11.90 -29.38
CA GLY A 252 -15.64 -12.25 -29.21
C GLY A 252 -15.24 -12.94 -27.89
N SER A 253 -15.65 -14.19 -27.68
CA SER A 253 -15.12 -15.03 -26.58
C SER A 253 -14.93 -16.47 -27.06
N LEU A 254 -13.71 -17.02 -26.93
CA LEU A 254 -13.43 -18.47 -26.80
C LEU A 254 -11.93 -18.84 -26.61
N CYS A 255 -10.96 -18.00 -27.00
CA CYS A 255 -9.53 -18.42 -27.06
C CYS A 255 -8.72 -18.44 -25.74
N PHE A 256 -9.29 -18.14 -24.57
CA PHE A 256 -8.48 -17.78 -23.38
C PHE A 256 -8.14 -18.91 -22.37
N VAL A 257 -8.44 -20.17 -22.70
CA VAL A 257 -8.42 -21.27 -21.69
C VAL A 257 -7.09 -22.07 -21.63
N LEU A 258 -6.24 -22.03 -22.66
CA LEU A 258 -5.19 -23.05 -22.82
C LEU A 258 -3.78 -22.73 -22.25
N LEU A 259 -3.53 -21.55 -21.68
CA LEU A 259 -2.16 -21.05 -21.43
C LEU A 259 -1.71 -20.95 -19.95
N LEU A 260 -2.41 -21.61 -19.01
CA LEU A 260 -2.23 -21.40 -17.55
C LEU A 260 -1.57 -22.56 -16.77
N LEU A 261 -0.88 -23.52 -17.42
CA LEU A 261 -0.43 -24.75 -16.76
C LEU A 261 1.06 -24.92 -16.43
N LEU A 262 1.97 -23.99 -16.80
CA LEU A 262 3.42 -24.16 -16.58
C LEU A 262 4.17 -22.89 -16.15
N CYS A 263 4.19 -22.59 -14.84
CA CYS A 263 5.40 -22.19 -14.06
C CYS A 263 5.07 -21.79 -12.60
N PRO A 264 5.99 -22.01 -11.63
CA PRO A 264 5.76 -21.76 -10.20
C PRO A 264 6.07 -20.32 -9.77
N VAL A 265 5.68 -19.99 -8.53
CA VAL A 265 5.60 -18.61 -8.02
C VAL A 265 6.54 -18.39 -6.83
N GLN A 266 7.33 -17.30 -6.84
CA GLN A 266 7.88 -16.67 -5.63
C GLN A 266 8.36 -15.23 -5.93
N ALA A 267 8.47 -14.42 -4.87
CA ALA A 267 9.02 -13.04 -4.84
C ALA A 267 8.29 -11.92 -5.63
N TRP A 268 7.09 -11.50 -5.17
CA TRP A 268 6.55 -10.16 -5.46
C TRP A 268 5.80 -9.56 -4.25
N VAL A 269 6.45 -8.64 -3.55
CA VAL A 269 5.82 -7.58 -2.74
C VAL A 269 6.36 -6.26 -3.29
N ALA A 270 5.56 -5.18 -3.27
CA ALA A 270 5.84 -3.91 -3.94
C ALA A 270 5.82 -3.94 -5.49
N SER A 271 4.64 -4.18 -6.08
CA SER A 271 4.27 -3.68 -7.42
C SER A 271 2.75 -3.63 -7.59
N ASN A 272 2.18 -2.44 -7.41
CA ASN A 272 0.87 -1.96 -7.92
C ASN A 272 0.58 -0.53 -7.42
N LEU A 273 1.22 -0.11 -6.32
CA LEU A 273 1.08 1.23 -5.71
C LEU A 273 1.48 2.41 -6.61
N LEU A 274 2.23 2.16 -7.70
CA LEU A 274 2.90 3.19 -8.50
C LEU A 274 2.14 3.65 -9.77
N MET A 275 1.01 3.02 -10.13
CA MET A 275 0.38 3.23 -11.45
C MET A 275 -0.97 3.95 -11.47
N THR A 276 -1.57 4.27 -10.32
CA THR A 276 -2.89 4.95 -10.25
C THR A 276 -2.99 6.11 -9.26
N GLY A 277 -1.95 6.36 -8.44
CA GLY A 277 -2.00 7.38 -7.38
C GLY A 277 -1.69 8.82 -7.85
N PRO A 278 -2.48 9.84 -7.48
CA PRO A 278 -2.04 11.24 -7.56
C PRO A 278 -0.88 11.51 -6.57
N LYS A 279 -0.17 12.64 -6.73
CA LYS A 279 1.12 12.96 -6.07
C LYS A 279 1.23 12.68 -4.55
N ALA A 280 0.12 12.65 -3.80
CA ALA A 280 0.09 12.32 -2.38
C ALA A 280 0.40 10.84 -2.06
N PHE A 281 0.56 9.97 -3.08
CA PHE A 281 0.70 8.51 -2.90
C PHE A 281 2.07 8.03 -2.39
N LEU A 282 3.10 8.88 -2.38
CA LEU A 282 4.43 8.51 -1.84
C LEU A 282 4.69 9.11 -0.46
N THR A 283 4.31 10.38 -0.24
CA THR A 283 4.57 11.11 1.02
C THR A 283 3.97 10.42 2.25
N TYR A 284 2.80 9.80 2.10
CA TYR A 284 2.06 9.20 3.22
C TYR A 284 2.08 7.66 3.24
N ALA A 285 2.81 7.03 2.30
CA ALA A 285 2.77 5.58 2.11
C ALA A 285 3.17 4.78 3.37
N ARG A 286 4.20 5.22 4.11
CA ARG A 286 4.64 4.59 5.37
C ARG A 286 3.55 4.64 6.44
N SER A 287 2.94 5.81 6.65
CA SER A 287 1.84 5.98 7.62
C SER A 287 0.58 5.20 7.23
N VAL A 288 0.28 5.08 5.93
CA VAL A 288 -0.80 4.22 5.43
C VAL A 288 -0.51 2.75 5.72
N GLN A 289 0.70 2.26 5.44
CA GLN A 289 1.09 0.88 5.71
C GLN A 289 1.00 0.54 7.21
N VAL A 290 1.54 1.41 8.07
CA VAL A 290 1.45 1.25 9.54
C VAL A 290 -0.02 1.28 10.01
N GLY A 291 -0.85 2.16 9.43
CA GLY A 291 -2.26 2.24 9.78
C GLY A 291 -3.10 1.03 9.32
N THR A 292 -2.83 0.48 8.13
CA THR A 292 -3.43 -0.79 7.70
C THR A 292 -3.03 -1.93 8.64
N GLN A 293 -1.75 -2.04 8.98
CA GLN A 293 -1.26 -3.09 9.89
C GLN A 293 -1.92 -2.98 11.28
N SER A 294 -1.98 -1.76 11.83
CA SER A 294 -2.64 -1.47 13.11
C SER A 294 -4.13 -1.85 13.09
N GLY A 295 -4.80 -1.62 11.97
CA GLY A 295 -6.18 -2.07 11.71
C GLY A 295 -6.34 -3.59 11.79
N ILE A 296 -5.41 -4.36 11.21
CA ILE A 296 -5.48 -5.83 11.25
C ILE A 296 -5.04 -6.41 12.60
N ASP A 297 -4.10 -5.79 13.30
CA ASP A 297 -3.71 -6.24 14.64
C ASP A 297 -4.85 -6.03 15.66
N GLU A 298 -5.60 -4.94 15.55
CA GLU A 298 -6.85 -4.76 16.30
C GLU A 298 -7.95 -5.73 15.83
N CYS A 299 -8.01 -6.07 14.54
CA CYS A 299 -8.92 -7.13 14.04
C CYS A 299 -8.63 -8.49 14.66
N LYS A 300 -7.35 -8.89 14.75
CA LYS A 300 -6.91 -10.10 15.45
C LYS A 300 -7.29 -10.06 16.92
N HIS A 301 -7.12 -8.91 17.58
CA HIS A 301 -7.54 -8.73 18.98
C HIS A 301 -9.05 -8.93 19.16
N GLN A 302 -9.88 -8.21 18.40
CA GLN A 302 -11.35 -8.23 18.48
C GLN A 302 -11.98 -9.59 18.14
N PHE A 303 -11.25 -10.48 17.47
CA PHE A 303 -11.73 -11.80 17.04
C PHE A 303 -10.91 -12.97 17.64
N ALA A 304 -10.01 -12.72 18.59
CA ALA A 304 -9.12 -13.73 19.17
C ALA A 304 -9.87 -14.97 19.72
N LEU A 305 -11.09 -14.77 20.26
CA LEU A 305 -11.95 -15.79 20.85
C LEU A 305 -13.22 -16.09 20.02
N ASP A 306 -13.25 -15.68 18.75
CA ASP A 306 -14.30 -16.04 17.77
C ASP A 306 -13.82 -17.14 16.83
N ARG A 307 -14.74 -17.92 16.24
CA ARG A 307 -14.40 -19.07 15.38
C ARG A 307 -13.56 -18.67 14.17
N TRP A 308 -13.83 -17.50 13.58
CA TRP A 308 -12.93 -16.78 12.70
C TRP A 308 -12.13 -15.77 13.52
N ASN A 309 -10.80 -15.76 13.37
CA ASN A 309 -9.87 -15.05 14.25
C ASN A 309 -9.02 -13.97 13.54
N CYS A 310 -9.52 -13.40 12.45
CA CYS A 310 -8.77 -12.50 11.56
C CYS A 310 -7.39 -13.08 11.13
N PRO A 311 -7.37 -14.24 10.44
CA PRO A 311 -6.13 -14.94 10.07
C PRO A 311 -5.23 -14.08 9.17
N ASP A 312 -3.95 -14.43 9.00
CA ASP A 312 -3.05 -13.65 8.11
C ASP A 312 -3.44 -13.70 6.63
N SER A 313 -4.26 -14.66 6.20
CA SER A 313 -4.92 -14.59 4.89
C SER A 313 -5.90 -13.41 4.77
N ALA A 314 -6.28 -12.78 5.89
CA ALA A 314 -7.08 -11.56 5.99
C ALA A 314 -6.25 -10.26 6.19
N THR A 315 -4.91 -10.31 6.31
CA THR A 315 -4.08 -9.08 6.13
C THR A 315 -3.96 -8.70 4.66
N GLN A 316 -4.13 -9.67 3.76
CA GLN A 316 -3.91 -9.49 2.32
C GLN A 316 -5.10 -8.83 1.61
N LEU A 317 -5.19 -7.50 1.69
CA LEU A 317 -5.96 -6.63 0.78
C LEU A 317 -5.53 -6.71 -0.71
N ARG A 318 -4.63 -7.66 -1.02
CA ARG A 318 -4.19 -8.25 -2.29
C ARG A 318 -3.22 -7.48 -3.19
N GLY A 319 -2.04 -8.08 -3.34
CA GLY A 319 -1.14 -7.90 -4.50
C GLY A 319 -1.00 -9.16 -5.38
N LEU A 320 -1.16 -10.38 -4.83
CA LEU A 320 -1.17 -11.64 -5.61
C LEU A 320 -2.28 -12.58 -5.12
N LYS A 321 -2.88 -13.30 -6.06
CA LYS A 321 -3.93 -14.33 -5.90
C LYS A 321 -5.08 -13.97 -4.94
N ARG A 322 -6.27 -13.76 -5.50
CA ARG A 322 -7.25 -14.87 -5.64
C ARG A 322 -7.85 -15.56 -4.39
N VAL A 323 -7.27 -15.47 -3.18
CA VAL A 323 -7.64 -16.34 -2.03
C VAL A 323 -9.12 -16.18 -1.70
N ILE A 324 -9.90 -17.25 -1.87
CA ILE A 324 -11.35 -17.21 -2.10
C ILE A 324 -12.13 -16.63 -0.92
N LEU A 325 -11.55 -16.60 0.28
CA LEU A 325 -12.09 -15.90 1.45
C LEU A 325 -12.39 -14.41 1.19
N PHE A 326 -11.54 -13.73 0.42
CA PHE A 326 -11.76 -12.35 -0.06
C PHE A 326 -12.42 -12.26 -1.46
N THR A 327 -13.09 -13.32 -1.89
CA THR A 327 -14.14 -13.22 -2.92
C THR A 327 -15.53 -13.46 -2.35
N ALA A 328 -15.65 -13.95 -1.11
CA ALA A 328 -16.90 -13.94 -0.36
C ALA A 328 -17.11 -12.55 0.28
N ALA A 329 -18.31 -12.00 0.20
CA ALA A 329 -18.68 -10.72 0.81
C ALA A 329 -19.41 -10.95 2.14
N THR A 330 -18.69 -11.54 3.12
CA THR A 330 -19.23 -11.94 4.42
C THR A 330 -19.17 -10.83 5.47
N ARG A 331 -19.87 -11.06 6.59
CA ARG A 331 -19.87 -10.20 7.78
C ARG A 331 -18.48 -9.92 8.36
N GLU A 332 -17.55 -10.87 8.25
CA GLU A 332 -16.17 -10.67 8.71
C GLU A 332 -15.41 -9.75 7.75
N THR A 333 -15.63 -9.88 6.43
CA THR A 333 -14.99 -8.99 5.46
C THR A 333 -15.44 -7.54 5.59
N SER A 334 -16.71 -7.27 5.93
CA SER A 334 -17.18 -5.89 6.16
C SER A 334 -16.49 -5.23 7.35
N PHE A 335 -16.20 -5.98 8.41
CA PHE A 335 -15.38 -5.50 9.53
C PHE A 335 -13.92 -5.24 9.10
N VAL A 336 -13.29 -6.13 8.33
CA VAL A 336 -11.90 -5.95 7.84
C VAL A 336 -11.76 -4.67 7.01
N HIS A 337 -12.70 -4.41 6.10
CA HIS A 337 -12.73 -3.17 5.32
C HIS A 337 -12.84 -1.93 6.21
N ALA A 338 -13.79 -1.94 7.16
CA ALA A 338 -14.00 -0.83 8.10
C ALA A 338 -12.79 -0.57 9.01
N ILE A 339 -12.25 -1.58 9.67
CA ILE A 339 -11.12 -1.41 10.62
C ILE A 339 -9.82 -1.02 9.90
N SER A 340 -9.62 -1.48 8.65
CA SER A 340 -8.47 -1.07 7.82
C SER A 340 -8.57 0.41 7.41
N ALA A 341 -9.74 0.84 6.92
CA ALA A 341 -9.98 2.24 6.56
C ALA A 341 -9.88 3.18 7.78
N ALA A 342 -10.37 2.72 8.94
CA ALA A 342 -10.23 3.39 10.23
C ALA A 342 -8.76 3.49 10.66
N GLY A 343 -7.99 2.40 10.62
CA GLY A 343 -6.58 2.37 11.05
C GLY A 343 -5.67 3.26 10.21
N VAL A 344 -5.90 3.32 8.90
CA VAL A 344 -5.24 4.27 7.99
C VAL A 344 -5.58 5.71 8.38
N MET A 345 -6.87 6.05 8.50
CA MET A 345 -7.31 7.39 8.88
C MET A 345 -6.77 7.83 10.25
N TYR A 346 -6.80 6.92 11.23
CA TYR A 346 -6.33 7.11 12.59
C TYR A 346 -4.85 7.48 12.63
N THR A 347 -4.02 6.65 12.00
CA THR A 347 -2.56 6.81 11.99
C THR A 347 -2.15 8.09 11.27
N LEU A 348 -2.78 8.40 10.13
CA LEU A 348 -2.51 9.63 9.41
C LEU A 348 -2.90 10.87 10.20
N THR A 349 -4.06 10.87 10.85
CA THR A 349 -4.48 11.97 11.73
C THR A 349 -3.54 12.12 12.92
N ARG A 350 -3.15 11.01 13.57
CA ARG A 350 -2.27 11.03 14.74
C ARG A 350 -0.89 11.57 14.40
N ASN A 351 -0.24 11.03 13.37
CA ASN A 351 1.09 11.46 12.93
C ASN A 351 1.07 12.94 12.47
N CYS A 352 -0.06 13.39 11.89
CA CYS A 352 -0.26 14.78 11.54
C CYS A 352 -0.28 15.72 12.77
N SER A 353 -1.00 15.36 13.82
CA SER A 353 -1.07 16.13 15.07
C SER A 353 0.22 16.09 15.89
N LEU A 354 1.02 15.03 15.76
CA LEU A 354 2.34 14.92 16.38
C LEU A 354 3.41 15.74 15.65
N GLY A 355 3.16 16.13 14.39
CA GLY A 355 4.13 16.83 13.54
C GLY A 355 5.08 15.92 12.77
N ASP A 356 4.81 14.61 12.72
CA ASP A 356 5.60 13.62 11.97
C ASP A 356 5.38 13.70 10.46
N LEU A 357 4.35 14.44 10.01
CA LEU A 357 3.98 14.60 8.60
C LEU A 357 4.12 16.07 8.15
N GLU A 358 4.93 16.28 7.11
CA GLU A 358 5.02 17.58 6.45
C GLU A 358 3.71 17.93 5.71
N ASN A 359 3.39 19.23 5.64
CA ASN A 359 2.23 19.80 4.93
C ASN A 359 0.85 19.50 5.53
N CYS A 360 0.78 19.10 6.80
CA CYS A 360 -0.47 19.07 7.56
C CYS A 360 -0.22 19.53 9.02
N GLY A 361 -1.28 19.60 9.82
CA GLY A 361 -1.19 19.90 11.25
C GLY A 361 -2.55 19.84 11.93
N CYS A 362 -2.58 20.21 13.21
CA CYS A 362 -3.78 20.24 14.06
C CYS A 362 -4.93 21.07 13.45
N ASP A 363 -6.18 20.68 13.73
CA ASP A 363 -7.33 21.57 13.53
C ASP A 363 -7.27 22.73 14.54
N VAL A 364 -7.09 23.94 14.02
CA VAL A 364 -7.08 25.20 14.80
C VAL A 364 -8.34 26.03 14.59
N SER A 365 -9.32 25.54 13.81
CA SER A 365 -10.52 26.29 13.38
C SER A 365 -11.40 26.80 14.54
N LYS A 366 -11.28 26.17 15.72
CA LYS A 366 -12.02 26.53 16.94
C LYS A 366 -11.18 27.25 17.98
N ASN A 367 -9.85 27.29 17.85
CA ASN A 367 -8.98 27.82 18.89
C ASN A 367 -9.31 29.28 19.25
N GLY A 368 -9.29 29.60 20.54
CA GLY A 368 -9.68 30.90 21.10
C GLY A 368 -11.19 31.08 21.32
N LYS A 369 -12.05 30.24 20.75
CA LYS A 369 -13.51 30.35 20.93
C LYS A 369 -13.96 29.81 22.28
N ILE A 370 -15.01 30.40 22.85
CA ILE A 370 -15.67 29.89 24.07
C ILE A 370 -16.36 28.57 23.73
N GLY A 371 -15.98 27.49 24.41
CA GLY A 371 -16.58 26.16 24.23
C GLY A 371 -17.77 25.91 25.13
N GLY A 372 -17.89 26.66 26.23
CA GLY A 372 -19.00 26.63 27.17
C GLY A 372 -18.63 27.37 28.46
N ARG A 373 -19.47 27.28 29.49
CA ARG A 373 -19.18 27.89 30.80
C ARG A 373 -17.87 27.32 31.38
N GLY A 374 -16.92 28.21 31.68
CA GLY A 374 -15.64 27.89 32.30
C GLY A 374 -14.59 27.23 31.39
N TRP A 375 -14.78 27.18 30.07
CA TRP A 375 -13.75 26.61 29.18
C TRP A 375 -13.66 27.18 27.76
N LEU A 376 -12.44 27.17 27.24
CA LEU A 376 -12.04 27.69 25.93
C LEU A 376 -11.52 26.56 25.03
N TRP A 377 -11.73 26.69 23.73
CA TRP A 377 -11.07 25.86 22.73
C TRP A 377 -9.60 26.27 22.56
N GLY A 378 -8.68 25.31 22.53
CA GLY A 378 -7.26 25.58 22.34
C GLY A 378 -6.42 24.31 22.38
N GLY A 379 -5.10 24.44 22.16
CA GLY A 379 -4.21 23.29 21.99
C GLY A 379 -4.26 22.74 20.55
N CYS A 380 -3.93 21.45 20.42
CA CYS A 380 -3.94 20.73 19.14
C CYS A 380 -5.18 19.84 19.08
N SER A 381 -6.19 20.20 18.27
CA SER A 381 -7.26 19.25 17.94
C SER A 381 -6.84 18.35 16.79
N ASP A 382 -7.18 17.06 16.87
CA ASP A 382 -6.80 16.07 15.87
C ASP A 382 -7.51 16.31 14.52
N ASN A 383 -6.73 16.48 13.45
CA ASN A 383 -7.23 16.81 12.12
C ASN A 383 -7.76 15.57 11.37
N VAL A 384 -8.96 15.13 11.75
CA VAL A 384 -9.61 13.95 11.17
C VAL A 384 -10.00 14.11 9.70
N ASP A 385 -10.26 15.33 9.22
CA ASP A 385 -10.66 15.56 7.83
C ASP A 385 -9.47 15.34 6.87
N PHE A 386 -8.25 15.66 7.31
CA PHE A 386 -7.02 15.28 6.60
C PHE A 386 -6.86 13.75 6.52
N GLY A 387 -6.91 13.06 7.67
CA GLY A 387 -6.73 11.60 7.71
C GLY A 387 -7.82 10.85 6.94
N GLU A 388 -9.05 11.34 6.96
CA GLU A 388 -10.16 10.80 6.15
C GLU A 388 -9.89 10.97 4.65
N THR A 389 -9.49 12.17 4.22
CA THR A 389 -9.22 12.48 2.81
C THR A 389 -8.14 11.57 2.23
N ILE A 390 -7.07 11.34 2.97
CA ILE A 390 -5.98 10.46 2.54
C ILE A 390 -6.40 8.97 2.65
N SER A 391 -7.13 8.55 3.69
CA SER A 391 -7.68 7.19 3.79
C SER A 391 -8.59 6.86 2.61
N LYS A 392 -9.47 7.78 2.20
CA LYS A 392 -10.27 7.67 0.96
C LYS A 392 -9.38 7.47 -0.27
N GLN A 393 -8.34 8.30 -0.46
CA GLN A 393 -7.45 8.19 -1.62
C GLN A 393 -6.69 6.85 -1.71
N TYR A 394 -6.30 6.24 -0.58
CA TYR A 394 -5.50 5.01 -0.58
C TYR A 394 -6.34 3.72 -0.50
N VAL A 395 -7.36 3.69 0.37
CA VAL A 395 -8.14 2.48 0.65
C VAL A 395 -9.24 2.29 -0.38
N ASP A 396 -9.96 3.35 -0.74
CA ASP A 396 -11.06 3.26 -1.71
C ASP A 396 -10.53 3.07 -3.15
N SER A 397 -9.28 3.47 -3.44
CA SER A 397 -8.64 3.22 -4.74
C SER A 397 -8.25 1.75 -4.98
N GLN A 398 -8.28 0.90 -3.93
CA GLN A 398 -8.14 -0.56 -4.12
C GLN A 398 -9.43 -1.19 -4.66
N GLU A 399 -10.59 -0.54 -4.46
CA GLU A 399 -11.91 -1.00 -4.92
C GLU A 399 -12.12 -0.64 -6.41
N THR A 400 -11.34 -1.27 -7.29
CA THR A 400 -11.37 -1.03 -8.74
C THR A 400 -12.61 -1.59 -9.46
N GLY A 401 -13.47 -2.33 -8.76
CA GLY A 401 -14.70 -2.91 -9.29
C GLY A 401 -15.83 -1.90 -9.45
N GLN A 402 -16.79 -2.20 -10.33
CA GLN A 402 -18.08 -1.48 -10.41
C GLN A 402 -19.28 -2.36 -10.00
N ASP A 403 -19.00 -3.52 -9.41
CA ASP A 403 -19.96 -4.52 -8.97
C ASP A 403 -20.52 -4.22 -7.57
N ALA A 404 -21.53 -4.99 -7.17
CA ALA A 404 -22.16 -4.88 -5.85
C ALA A 404 -21.15 -4.98 -4.70
N ARG A 405 -20.12 -5.81 -4.87
CA ARG A 405 -19.04 -5.99 -3.90
C ARG A 405 -18.27 -4.70 -3.66
N ALA A 406 -17.80 -4.04 -4.72
CA ALA A 406 -17.06 -2.79 -4.60
C ALA A 406 -17.91 -1.70 -3.91
N ALA A 407 -19.21 -1.60 -4.24
CA ALA A 407 -20.12 -0.66 -3.58
C ALA A 407 -20.28 -0.93 -2.07
N VAL A 408 -20.42 -2.21 -1.68
CA VAL A 408 -20.47 -2.66 -0.28
C VAL A 408 -19.15 -2.41 0.46
N ASN A 409 -18.02 -2.68 -0.18
CA ASN A 409 -16.69 -2.44 0.38
C ASN A 409 -16.46 -0.94 0.64
N LEU A 410 -16.80 -0.06 -0.30
CA LEU A 410 -16.71 1.39 -0.16
C LEU A 410 -17.60 1.93 0.97
N HIS A 411 -18.82 1.40 1.12
CA HIS A 411 -19.70 1.74 2.26
C HIS A 411 -19.07 1.33 3.60
N ASN A 412 -18.51 0.12 3.69
CA ASN A 412 -17.87 -0.37 4.91
C ASN A 412 -16.59 0.41 5.25
N ASN A 413 -15.78 0.79 4.25
CA ASN A 413 -14.63 1.69 4.44
C ASN A 413 -15.09 3.04 5.06
N GLU A 414 -16.21 3.59 4.59
CA GLU A 414 -16.79 4.82 5.13
C GLU A 414 -17.30 4.67 6.56
N ALA A 415 -18.00 3.58 6.87
CA ALA A 415 -18.41 3.26 8.23
C ALA A 415 -17.22 3.19 9.20
N GLY A 416 -16.09 2.65 8.74
CA GLY A 416 -14.80 2.68 9.43
C GLY A 416 -14.30 4.08 9.74
N ARG A 417 -14.22 4.95 8.72
CA ARG A 417 -13.78 6.35 8.88
C ARG A 417 -14.72 7.15 9.79
N LEU A 418 -16.03 6.94 9.69
CA LEU A 418 -17.02 7.56 10.55
C LEU A 418 -16.95 7.05 12.00
N ALA A 419 -16.52 5.80 12.24
CA ALA A 419 -16.25 5.31 13.60
C ALA A 419 -15.10 6.10 14.27
N VAL A 420 -14.04 6.43 13.52
CA VAL A 420 -12.95 7.30 14.02
C VAL A 420 -13.50 8.68 14.42
N LYS A 421 -14.31 9.32 13.56
CA LYS A 421 -14.90 10.64 13.88
C LYS A 421 -15.88 10.59 15.06
N ARG A 422 -16.73 9.57 15.15
CA ARG A 422 -17.75 9.45 16.20
C ARG A 422 -17.20 9.10 17.57
N THR A 423 -16.05 8.44 17.64
CA THR A 423 -15.39 8.06 18.90
C THR A 423 -14.45 9.14 19.44
N MET A 424 -14.25 10.27 18.73
CA MET A 424 -13.41 11.37 19.25
C MET A 424 -13.92 11.90 20.59
N LYS A 425 -12.99 12.13 21.52
CA LYS A 425 -13.28 12.65 22.87
C LYS A 425 -12.79 14.10 22.97
N ARG A 426 -13.52 14.92 23.75
CA ARG A 426 -13.04 16.26 24.12
C ARG A 426 -12.17 16.14 25.36
N VAL A 427 -10.86 16.34 25.20
CA VAL A 427 -9.87 16.32 26.29
C VAL A 427 -9.60 17.75 26.75
N CYS A 428 -9.35 17.95 28.04
CA CYS A 428 -9.18 19.28 28.64
C CYS A 428 -8.01 19.30 29.61
N ARG A 429 -7.31 20.43 29.69
CA ARG A 429 -6.32 20.74 30.73
C ARG A 429 -6.77 21.92 31.57
N CYS A 430 -6.69 21.77 32.89
CA CYS A 430 -7.06 22.81 33.86
C CYS A 430 -5.88 23.75 34.13
N HIS A 431 -6.20 25.04 34.28
CA HIS A 431 -5.22 26.13 34.37
C HIS A 431 -5.63 27.22 35.40
N GLY A 432 -6.60 26.95 36.26
CA GLY A 432 -6.97 27.84 37.34
C GLY A 432 -5.91 27.89 38.45
N MET A 433 -6.08 28.83 39.38
CA MET A 433 -5.23 28.96 40.56
C MET A 433 -5.12 27.61 41.28
N SER A 434 -3.89 27.22 41.65
CA SER A 434 -3.57 25.93 42.28
C SER A 434 -4.09 24.70 41.50
N GLU A 435 -3.90 24.69 40.18
CA GLU A 435 -4.37 23.66 39.23
C GLU A 435 -5.89 23.44 39.18
N SER A 436 -6.69 24.34 39.77
CA SER A 436 -8.15 24.22 39.77
C SER A 436 -8.75 24.26 38.36
N CYS A 437 -9.83 23.49 38.14
CA CYS A 437 -10.56 23.46 36.88
C CYS A 437 -11.55 24.62 36.69
N SER A 438 -11.32 25.75 37.36
CA SER A 438 -12.11 27.00 37.26
C SER A 438 -12.01 27.64 35.88
N VAL A 439 -10.83 27.55 35.26
CA VAL A 439 -10.60 27.79 33.83
C VAL A 439 -9.87 26.58 33.25
N LYS A 440 -10.32 26.10 32.09
CA LYS A 440 -9.68 25.00 31.37
C LYS A 440 -9.71 25.20 29.85
N THR A 441 -8.69 24.65 29.19
CA THR A 441 -8.56 24.65 27.73
C THR A 441 -8.82 23.25 27.22
N CYS A 442 -9.62 23.10 26.16
CA CYS A 442 -9.97 21.79 25.61
C CYS A 442 -9.76 21.71 24.09
N TRP A 443 -9.46 20.51 23.61
CA TRP A 443 -9.32 20.13 22.20
C TRP A 443 -10.10 18.84 21.90
N MET A 444 -10.35 18.57 20.62
CA MET A 444 -10.82 17.26 20.18
C MET A 444 -9.65 16.32 19.97
N GLN A 445 -9.69 15.14 20.58
CA GLN A 445 -8.67 14.11 20.44
C GLN A 445 -9.29 12.80 19.93
N LEU A 446 -8.53 12.06 19.13
CA LEU A 446 -8.80 10.66 18.82
C LEU A 446 -8.90 9.86 20.13
N SER A 447 -9.84 8.91 20.20
CA SER A 447 -9.83 7.89 21.25
C SER A 447 -8.67 6.91 21.05
N ASP A 448 -8.42 6.04 22.02
CA ASP A 448 -7.56 4.88 21.81
C ASP A 448 -8.12 3.99 20.71
N PHE A 449 -7.26 3.41 19.88
CA PHE A 449 -7.69 2.61 18.73
C PHE A 449 -8.52 1.38 19.14
N ARG A 450 -8.33 0.88 20.37
CA ARG A 450 -9.16 -0.14 21.02
C ARG A 450 -10.63 0.26 21.12
N ASP A 451 -10.95 1.52 21.42
CA ASP A 451 -12.34 1.99 21.48
C ASP A 451 -13.01 2.01 20.10
N ILE A 452 -12.23 2.33 19.06
CA ILE A 452 -12.68 2.26 17.66
C ILE A 452 -12.92 0.79 17.26
N GLY A 453 -12.01 -0.12 17.64
CA GLY A 453 -12.18 -1.57 17.48
C GLY A 453 -13.45 -2.09 18.16
N ASN A 454 -13.66 -1.73 19.43
CA ASN A 454 -14.85 -2.08 20.22
C ASN A 454 -16.15 -1.54 19.57
N TYR A 455 -16.14 -0.28 19.12
CA TYR A 455 -17.28 0.32 18.41
C TYR A 455 -17.61 -0.43 17.11
N LEU A 456 -16.59 -0.72 16.29
CA LEU A 456 -16.78 -1.46 15.04
C LEU A 456 -17.16 -2.93 15.28
N LYS A 457 -16.72 -3.55 16.37
CA LYS A 457 -17.11 -4.92 16.74
C LYS A 457 -18.60 -4.99 17.09
N ASN A 458 -19.11 -4.00 17.81
CA ASN A 458 -20.55 -3.85 18.03
C ASN A 458 -21.33 -3.65 16.71
N LYS A 459 -20.79 -2.87 15.76
CA LYS A 459 -21.38 -2.72 14.42
C LYS A 459 -21.31 -3.99 13.57
N HIS A 460 -20.27 -4.81 13.70
CA HIS A 460 -20.18 -6.11 13.06
C HIS A 460 -21.22 -7.09 13.62
N ASN A 461 -21.44 -7.10 14.94
CA ASN A 461 -22.46 -7.96 15.57
C ASN A 461 -23.89 -7.61 15.07
N GLN A 462 -24.14 -6.33 14.75
CA GLN A 462 -25.40 -5.78 14.25
C GLN A 462 -25.45 -5.65 12.72
N ALA A 463 -24.43 -6.12 12.00
CA ALA A 463 -24.29 -5.91 10.56
C ALA A 463 -25.45 -6.54 9.76
N GLN A 464 -25.89 -5.82 8.74
CA GLN A 464 -27.07 -6.19 7.95
C GLN A 464 -26.66 -6.87 6.63
N LYS A 465 -27.39 -7.92 6.26
CA LYS A 465 -27.24 -8.52 4.94
C LYS A 465 -28.07 -7.76 3.92
N LEU A 466 -27.47 -7.41 2.80
CA LEU A 466 -28.15 -6.78 1.68
C LEU A 466 -28.55 -7.85 0.66
N ASP A 467 -29.82 -8.27 0.70
CA ASP A 467 -30.38 -9.20 -0.28
C ASP A 467 -30.66 -8.47 -1.61
N ILE A 468 -29.77 -8.66 -2.60
CA ILE A 468 -29.94 -8.11 -3.95
C ILE A 468 -30.87 -9.03 -4.75
N ASP A 469 -32.04 -8.50 -5.13
CA ASP A 469 -33.08 -9.28 -5.79
C ASP A 469 -32.66 -9.77 -7.19
N LYS A 470 -32.29 -11.06 -7.26
CA LYS A 470 -31.73 -11.73 -8.45
C LYS A 470 -32.65 -11.69 -9.68
N LYS A 471 -33.94 -11.38 -9.52
CA LYS A 471 -34.88 -11.22 -10.65
C LYS A 471 -34.59 -9.97 -11.48
N ARG A 472 -34.18 -8.85 -10.86
CA ARG A 472 -33.76 -7.64 -11.60
C ARG A 472 -32.43 -7.85 -12.33
N MET A 473 -31.51 -8.62 -11.74
CA MET A 473 -30.19 -8.93 -12.32
C MET A 473 -30.23 -9.74 -13.63
N ARG A 474 -31.35 -10.39 -13.97
CA ARG A 474 -31.52 -11.12 -15.24
C ARG A 474 -31.95 -10.24 -16.43
N ALA A 475 -32.31 -8.98 -16.21
CA ALA A 475 -32.81 -8.08 -17.24
C ALA A 475 -31.70 -7.30 -17.97
N GLY A 476 -30.78 -8.01 -18.64
CA GLY A 476 -30.01 -7.54 -19.81
C GLY A 476 -28.97 -6.39 -19.69
N ASN A 477 -29.18 -5.38 -18.84
CA ASN A 477 -28.41 -4.12 -18.86
C ASN A 477 -27.69 -3.85 -17.54
N SER A 478 -26.37 -3.65 -17.60
CA SER A 478 -25.53 -3.46 -16.39
C SER A 478 -25.76 -2.12 -15.66
N ALA A 479 -26.41 -1.14 -16.30
CA ALA A 479 -26.64 0.18 -15.72
C ALA A 479 -27.74 0.18 -14.63
N ASP A 480 -28.87 -0.51 -14.86
CA ASP A 480 -30.00 -0.52 -13.92
C ASP A 480 -29.67 -1.19 -12.58
N ASN A 481 -28.87 -2.26 -12.62
CA ASN A 481 -28.43 -2.96 -11.41
C ASN A 481 -27.60 -2.04 -10.48
N ARG A 482 -26.80 -1.13 -11.04
CA ARG A 482 -25.99 -0.17 -10.26
C ARG A 482 -26.87 0.89 -9.57
N GLY A 483 -27.93 1.36 -10.24
CA GLY A 483 -28.92 2.27 -9.64
C GLY A 483 -29.60 1.63 -8.43
N ALA A 484 -30.18 0.44 -8.62
CA ALA A 484 -30.89 -0.28 -7.55
C ALA A 484 -30.02 -0.58 -6.32
N ILE A 485 -28.73 -0.89 -6.50
CA ILE A 485 -27.79 -1.10 -5.38
C ILE A 485 -27.50 0.22 -4.66
N LEU A 486 -27.22 1.30 -5.39
CA LEU A 486 -26.96 2.61 -4.78
C LEU A 486 -28.19 3.16 -4.04
N ASP A 487 -29.40 2.91 -4.55
CA ASP A 487 -30.65 3.28 -3.88
C ASP A 487 -30.90 2.46 -2.61
N ALA A 488 -30.59 1.16 -2.62
CA ALA A 488 -30.63 0.35 -1.42
C ALA A 488 -29.58 0.79 -0.38
N LEU A 489 -28.37 1.18 -0.80
CA LEU A 489 -27.35 1.71 0.10
C LEU A 489 -27.76 3.06 0.74
N ARG A 490 -28.50 3.92 0.01
CA ARG A 490 -29.00 5.20 0.55
C ARG A 490 -29.97 5.04 1.73
N SER A 491 -30.69 3.92 1.84
CA SER A 491 -31.61 3.67 2.97
C SER A 491 -30.88 3.14 4.22
N ILE A 492 -29.61 2.74 4.08
CA ILE A 492 -28.79 2.22 5.18
C ILE A 492 -27.92 3.35 5.72
N ALA A 493 -27.93 3.55 7.04
CA ALA A 493 -27.08 4.57 7.65
C ALA A 493 -25.60 4.24 7.40
N SER A 494 -24.81 5.26 7.04
CA SER A 494 -23.39 5.14 6.66
C SER A 494 -22.45 4.63 7.75
N THR A 495 -22.96 4.30 8.93
CA THR A 495 -22.20 3.73 10.06
C THR A 495 -22.58 2.31 10.42
N GLU A 496 -23.52 1.71 9.69
CA GLU A 496 -23.82 0.29 9.81
C GLU A 496 -22.95 -0.49 8.83
N LEU A 497 -22.44 -1.63 9.27
CA LEU A 497 -21.71 -2.54 8.39
C LEU A 497 -22.69 -3.42 7.62
N ILE A 498 -22.35 -3.71 6.37
CA ILE A 498 -23.20 -4.46 5.45
C ILE A 498 -22.43 -5.56 4.72
N TYR A 499 -23.13 -6.64 4.38
CA TYR A 499 -22.55 -7.80 3.70
C TYR A 499 -23.55 -8.42 2.70
N LEU A 500 -23.08 -9.27 1.78
CA LEU A 500 -23.91 -9.88 0.72
C LEU A 500 -24.07 -11.41 0.89
N GLU A 501 -23.08 -12.06 1.49
CA GLU A 501 -22.97 -13.52 1.58
C GLU A 501 -22.94 -13.98 3.03
N GLU A 502 -23.61 -15.09 3.35
CA GLU A 502 -23.52 -15.65 4.69
C GLU A 502 -22.11 -16.16 4.99
N SER A 503 -21.70 -16.00 6.25
CA SER A 503 -20.43 -16.50 6.73
C SER A 503 -20.40 -18.05 6.71
N PRO A 504 -19.32 -18.68 6.22
CA PRO A 504 -19.19 -20.15 6.18
C PRO A 504 -19.01 -20.75 7.59
N ASP A 505 -19.12 -22.07 7.71
CA ASP A 505 -18.76 -22.76 8.95
C ASP A 505 -17.25 -22.70 9.20
N TYR A 506 -16.86 -21.80 10.11
CA TYR A 506 -15.48 -21.61 10.56
C TYR A 506 -14.94 -22.71 11.49
N CYS A 507 -15.77 -23.66 11.95
CA CYS A 507 -15.31 -24.77 12.79
C CYS A 507 -14.34 -25.69 12.04
N ARG A 508 -14.64 -26.01 10.77
CA ARG A 508 -13.92 -27.02 10.00
C ARG A 508 -12.80 -26.42 9.16
N ARG A 509 -11.64 -27.10 9.15
CA ARG A 509 -10.55 -26.75 8.24
C ARG A 509 -10.96 -27.01 6.79
N ASN A 510 -10.78 -26.02 5.93
CA ASN A 510 -11.00 -26.13 4.50
C ASN A 510 -9.95 -25.32 3.74
N SER A 511 -8.85 -26.00 3.36
CA SER A 511 -7.70 -25.40 2.68
C SER A 511 -8.05 -24.74 1.35
N SER A 512 -9.10 -25.20 0.64
CA SER A 512 -9.51 -24.67 -0.66
C SER A 512 -10.06 -23.24 -0.59
N ILE A 513 -10.66 -22.86 0.55
CA ILE A 513 -11.17 -21.51 0.82
C ILE A 513 -10.36 -20.75 1.89
N GLY A 514 -9.26 -21.33 2.38
CA GLY A 514 -8.38 -20.70 3.37
C GLY A 514 -8.90 -20.73 4.82
N LEU A 515 -9.79 -21.67 5.16
CA LEU A 515 -10.23 -21.85 6.55
C LEU A 515 -9.31 -22.80 7.29
N TYR A 516 -8.80 -22.36 8.44
CA TYR A 516 -7.91 -23.16 9.31
C TYR A 516 -8.67 -24.10 10.25
N GLY A 517 -9.94 -23.81 10.55
CA GLY A 517 -10.73 -24.51 11.57
C GLY A 517 -10.45 -24.01 13.00
N THR A 518 -11.14 -24.59 13.99
CA THR A 518 -10.91 -24.27 15.42
C THR A 518 -10.03 -25.26 16.18
N GLU A 519 -9.62 -26.36 15.54
CA GLU A 519 -8.69 -27.34 16.11
C GLU A 519 -7.31 -26.70 16.41
N GLY A 520 -6.75 -27.01 17.59
CA GLY A 520 -5.47 -26.45 18.06
C GLY A 520 -5.53 -25.02 18.57
N ARG A 521 -6.71 -24.42 18.77
CA ARG A 521 -6.85 -23.05 19.28
C ARG A 521 -7.02 -22.98 20.79
N GLU A 522 -6.40 -21.96 21.38
CA GLU A 522 -6.56 -21.61 22.78
C GLU A 522 -7.97 -21.05 23.06
N CYS A 523 -8.51 -21.39 24.23
CA CYS A 523 -9.77 -20.90 24.75
C CYS A 523 -9.66 -20.69 26.28
N LEU A 524 -10.64 -20.03 26.87
CA LEU A 524 -10.64 -19.66 28.29
C LEU A 524 -11.81 -20.36 29.01
N MET A 525 -11.51 -21.06 30.12
CA MET A 525 -12.52 -21.63 31.03
C MET A 525 -12.58 -20.90 32.38
N GLN A 526 -11.44 -20.41 32.86
CA GLN A 526 -11.29 -19.76 34.17
C GLN A 526 -10.21 -18.68 34.08
N GLY A 527 -10.39 -17.61 34.85
CA GLY A 527 -9.44 -16.49 34.96
C GLY A 527 -10.09 -15.29 35.63
N ASP A 528 -9.31 -14.52 36.37
CA ASP A 528 -9.79 -13.33 37.06
C ASP A 528 -10.11 -12.20 36.06
N GLY A 529 -11.22 -11.50 36.28
CA GLY A 529 -11.66 -10.39 35.43
C GLY A 529 -12.26 -10.77 34.07
N LEU A 530 -12.40 -12.06 33.75
CA LEU A 530 -13.00 -12.50 32.48
C LEU A 530 -14.50 -12.20 32.38
N THR A 531 -14.95 -11.74 31.22
CA THR A 531 -16.36 -11.54 30.91
C THR A 531 -17.10 -12.87 30.70
N GLN A 532 -18.44 -12.86 30.82
CA GLN A 532 -19.29 -14.01 30.50
C GLN A 532 -19.11 -14.54 29.06
N TRP A 533 -18.68 -13.69 28.12
CA TRP A 533 -18.44 -14.07 26.72
C TRP A 533 -17.14 -14.88 26.56
N GLU A 534 -16.11 -14.52 27.35
CA GLU A 534 -14.80 -15.14 27.37
C GLU A 534 -14.83 -16.49 28.11
N LEU A 535 -15.49 -16.56 29.27
CA LEU A 535 -15.72 -17.81 30.01
C LEU A 535 -16.49 -18.88 29.19
N LYS A 536 -17.27 -18.45 28.19
CA LYS A 536 -17.99 -19.35 27.25
C LYS A 536 -17.19 -19.66 25.98
N SER A 537 -15.95 -19.19 25.85
CA SER A 537 -15.15 -19.37 24.64
C SER A 537 -14.84 -20.83 24.33
N CYS A 538 -14.44 -21.67 25.30
CA CYS A 538 -14.21 -23.10 25.06
C CYS A 538 -15.47 -23.85 24.59
N ARG A 539 -16.66 -23.44 25.05
CA ARG A 539 -17.93 -23.96 24.53
C ARG A 539 -18.13 -23.56 23.07
N ARG A 540 -17.93 -22.29 22.73
CA ARG A 540 -18.17 -21.72 21.38
C ARG A 540 -17.14 -22.14 20.32
N LEU A 541 -15.88 -22.30 20.72
CA LEU A 541 -14.74 -22.64 19.85
C LEU A 541 -14.55 -24.15 19.71
N CYS A 542 -14.69 -24.90 20.81
CA CYS A 542 -14.41 -26.34 20.83
C CYS A 542 -15.73 -27.14 20.79
N ASN A 543 -16.54 -27.07 21.85
CA ASN A 543 -17.66 -28.01 22.03
C ASN A 543 -18.74 -27.91 20.93
N GLU A 544 -19.14 -26.69 20.56
CA GLU A 544 -20.11 -26.43 19.48
C GLU A 544 -19.57 -26.77 18.09
N CYS A 545 -18.24 -26.88 17.95
CA CYS A 545 -17.56 -27.36 16.74
C CYS A 545 -17.33 -28.89 16.75
N GLY A 546 -17.82 -29.61 17.76
CA GLY A 546 -17.65 -31.06 17.91
C GLY A 546 -16.30 -31.49 18.50
N LEU A 547 -15.47 -30.54 18.94
CA LEU A 547 -14.17 -30.79 19.57
C LEU A 547 -14.32 -31.03 21.08
N GLY A 548 -13.25 -31.50 21.70
CA GLY A 548 -13.04 -31.50 23.15
C GLY A 548 -12.14 -30.34 23.58
N VAL A 549 -11.94 -30.21 24.89
CA VAL A 549 -10.96 -29.28 25.49
C VAL A 549 -9.83 -30.13 26.09
N GLU A 550 -8.61 -29.89 25.64
CA GLU A 550 -7.37 -30.49 26.13
C GLU A 550 -6.63 -29.47 27.02
N GLU A 551 -6.11 -29.91 28.17
CA GLU A 551 -5.25 -29.06 29.00
C GLU A 551 -3.79 -29.25 28.61
N ARG A 552 -3.15 -28.18 28.12
CA ARG A 552 -1.72 -28.18 27.78
C ARG A 552 -0.94 -27.31 28.77
N ARG A 553 0.05 -27.92 29.42
CA ARG A 553 1.05 -27.18 30.21
C ARG A 553 2.01 -26.46 29.24
N VAL A 554 2.13 -25.15 29.38
CA VAL A 554 3.01 -24.31 28.56
C VAL A 554 3.90 -23.48 29.48
N GLU A 555 5.21 -23.57 29.27
CA GLU A 555 6.17 -22.70 29.93
C GLU A 555 6.10 -21.31 29.29
N VAL A 556 5.71 -20.32 30.09
CA VAL A 556 5.64 -18.92 29.70
C VAL A 556 6.81 -18.19 30.37
N VAL A 557 7.70 -17.62 29.57
CA VAL A 557 8.79 -16.78 30.04
C VAL A 557 8.32 -15.32 30.04
N SER A 558 8.33 -14.69 31.21
CA SER A 558 7.90 -13.31 31.42
C SER A 558 8.94 -12.52 32.22
N SER A 559 9.09 -11.23 31.92
CA SER A 559 9.90 -10.32 32.73
C SER A 559 9.30 -10.21 34.14
N CYS A 560 10.15 -10.32 35.16
CA CYS A 560 9.76 -10.30 36.57
C CYS A 560 10.77 -9.49 37.39
N ASN A 561 10.46 -9.23 38.67
CA ASN A 561 11.34 -8.54 39.63
C ASN A 561 11.91 -7.20 39.13
N CYS A 562 11.20 -6.52 38.22
CA CYS A 562 11.69 -5.33 37.53
C CYS A 562 12.03 -4.19 38.51
N LYS A 563 13.28 -3.72 38.48
CA LYS A 563 13.77 -2.59 39.26
C LYS A 563 14.01 -1.40 38.32
N PHE A 564 13.34 -0.29 38.61
CA PHE A 564 13.62 0.98 37.95
C PHE A 564 14.80 1.66 38.63
N HIS A 565 15.86 1.91 37.86
CA HIS A 565 16.98 2.75 38.27
C HIS A 565 16.65 4.20 37.88
N TRP A 566 16.91 5.15 38.79
CA TRP A 566 16.52 6.57 38.68
C TRP A 566 17.40 7.38 37.69
N CYS A 567 17.77 6.72 36.60
CA CYS A 567 18.53 7.19 35.43
C CYS A 567 17.85 6.78 34.10
N CYS A 568 16.58 6.31 34.17
CA CYS A 568 15.75 5.83 33.06
C CYS A 568 16.01 4.39 32.57
N GLU A 569 16.57 3.52 33.41
CA GLU A 569 16.81 2.11 33.09
C GLU A 569 15.89 1.18 33.90
N VAL A 570 15.31 0.16 33.25
CA VAL A 570 14.49 -0.87 33.91
C VAL A 570 15.18 -2.21 33.76
N ASN A 571 15.70 -2.75 34.87
CA ASN A 571 16.34 -4.06 34.90
C ASN A 571 15.36 -5.11 35.44
N CYS A 572 15.01 -6.10 34.62
CA CYS A 572 14.11 -7.20 34.96
C CYS A 572 14.81 -8.56 34.86
N ASP A 573 14.47 -9.46 35.77
CA ASP A 573 14.81 -10.87 35.67
C ASP A 573 13.91 -11.56 34.63
N ARG A 574 14.34 -12.71 34.09
CA ARG A 574 13.51 -13.58 33.24
C ARG A 574 12.98 -14.74 34.07
N CYS A 575 11.71 -14.68 34.47
CA CYS A 575 11.05 -15.80 35.16
C CYS A 575 10.35 -16.70 34.15
N SER A 576 10.54 -18.02 34.26
CA SER A 576 9.66 -19.00 33.64
C SER A 576 8.57 -19.44 34.62
N GLN A 577 7.34 -19.53 34.13
CA GLN A 577 6.19 -20.07 34.87
C GLN A 577 5.44 -21.06 33.99
N VAL A 578 5.05 -22.20 34.56
CA VAL A 578 4.25 -23.20 33.84
C VAL A 578 2.78 -22.87 34.00
N VAL A 579 2.15 -22.42 32.92
CA VAL A 579 0.72 -22.06 32.87
C VAL A 579 -0.07 -23.19 32.22
N LEU A 580 -1.24 -23.52 32.76
CA LEU A 580 -2.21 -24.41 32.13
C LEU A 580 -3.02 -23.61 31.11
N LYS A 581 -3.01 -24.05 29.85
CA LYS A 581 -3.80 -23.49 28.75
C LYS A 581 -4.82 -24.51 28.25
N HIS A 582 -6.03 -24.04 27.95
CA HIS A 582 -7.12 -24.86 27.41
C HIS A 582 -7.13 -24.76 25.90
N MET A 583 -7.02 -25.89 25.21
CA MET A 583 -6.89 -25.97 23.75
C MET A 583 -8.01 -26.81 23.15
N CYS A 584 -8.58 -26.41 22.01
CA CYS A 584 -9.54 -27.24 21.30
C CYS A 584 -8.84 -28.42 20.62
N ALA A 585 -9.20 -29.65 20.99
CA ALA A 585 -8.62 -30.87 20.43
C ALA A 585 -9.70 -31.81 19.87
N ARG A 586 -9.34 -32.77 19.01
CA ARG A 586 -10.28 -33.84 18.67
C ARG A 586 -10.57 -34.66 19.92
N ARG A 587 -11.83 -35.09 20.08
CA ARG A 587 -12.15 -36.10 21.07
C ARG A 587 -11.53 -37.40 20.59
N ASP A 588 -10.55 -37.91 21.33
CA ASP A 588 -10.05 -39.26 21.07
C ASP A 588 -11.24 -40.22 21.09
N ALA A 589 -11.35 -41.04 20.05
CA ALA A 589 -12.28 -42.16 20.10
C ALA A 589 -11.90 -43.00 21.34
N PRO A 590 -12.86 -43.40 22.19
CA PRO A 590 -12.55 -44.18 23.38
C PRO A 590 -11.76 -45.41 22.92
N GLY A 591 -10.51 -45.49 23.35
CA GLY A 591 -9.52 -46.36 22.75
C GLY A 591 -10.09 -47.76 22.63
N GLY A 592 -10.07 -48.31 21.41
CA GLY A 592 -10.49 -49.67 21.13
C GLY A 592 -9.60 -50.63 21.90
N ASN A 593 -9.97 -50.88 23.15
CA ASN A 593 -9.18 -51.62 24.10
C ASN A 593 -9.19 -53.06 23.61
N GLY A 594 -8.12 -53.44 22.91
CA GLY A 594 -8.01 -54.71 22.23
C GLY A 594 -8.14 -55.82 23.25
N PHE A 595 -9.34 -56.40 23.35
CA PHE A 595 -9.60 -57.59 24.14
C PHE A 595 -8.70 -58.71 23.59
N LYS A 596 -7.53 -58.86 24.20
CA LYS A 596 -6.66 -60.01 24.01
C LYS A 596 -7.50 -61.24 24.34
N ARG A 597 -7.97 -61.94 23.31
CA ARG A 597 -8.60 -63.26 23.43
C ARG A 597 -7.61 -64.18 24.11
N ARG A 598 -7.74 -64.33 25.42
CA ARG A 598 -6.92 -65.23 26.21
C ARG A 598 -7.40 -66.65 25.93
N HIS A 599 -6.65 -67.37 25.09
CA HIS A 599 -6.89 -68.80 24.87
C HIS A 599 -6.96 -69.50 26.23
N ARG A 600 -8.09 -70.18 26.49
CA ARG A 600 -8.24 -71.10 27.61
C ARG A 600 -8.44 -72.48 27.02
N GLY A 601 -7.36 -73.26 26.94
CA GLY A 601 -7.43 -74.67 26.56
C GLY A 601 -8.17 -75.47 27.64
N GLN A 602 -8.88 -76.51 27.22
CA GLN A 602 -9.56 -77.45 28.11
C GLN A 602 -8.56 -78.33 28.86
N LYS A 603 -8.93 -78.66 30.11
CA LYS A 603 -8.66 -79.86 30.93
C LYS A 603 -9.07 -79.48 32.37
N SER A 604 -9.84 -80.26 33.11
CA SER A 604 -10.32 -81.65 32.92
C SER A 604 -11.81 -81.75 33.24
#